data_AF-A0AAP0GG53-F1
#
_entry.id   AF-A0AAP0GG53-F1
#
_cell.length_a   1.000
_cell.length_b   1.000
_cell.length_c   1.000
_cell.angle_alpha   90.00
_cell.angle_beta   90.00
_cell.angle_gamma   90.00
#
_symmetry.space_group_name_H-M   'P 1'
#
loop_
_entity.id
_entity.type
_entity.pdbx_description
1 polymer ?
#
loop_
_entity_poly.entity_id
_entity_poly.type
_entity_poly.pdbx_seq_one_letter_code
_entity_poly.pdbx_strand_id
1 'polypeptide(L)'
;EPYSHSSKFIQFKVKLKRLKERIKDWRTNRPDPSLASSTLHSEILEIDALIDGGKGNEALLNRRLAILKKIEDIEKPLRDDLAQKAKIRWGKFGDENSKFFHGVINSKRRKLAINGLKVDGAWVEDPKEIKKAFVSYFADKFKSGNELKVINKSVRFRSLSDHDRASIELLPSVDEIKAAIWDCGSEKAPGPD
;
A
#
# COMPACT_ATOMS: atom_id res chain seq x y z
N GLU A 1 -30.64 -21.65 1.29
CA GLU A 1 -29.69 -20.58 1.62
C GLU A 1 -29.05 -20.86 2.99
N PRO A 2 -27.74 -21.14 3.14
CA PRO A 2 -27.20 -21.58 4.42
C PRO A 2 -26.15 -20.64 5.05
N TYR A 3 -26.41 -19.32 5.12
CA TYR A 3 -25.44 -18.37 5.72
C TYR A 3 -26.06 -17.33 6.68
N SER A 4 -27.31 -17.52 7.11
CA SER A 4 -28.04 -16.55 7.96
C SER A 4 -27.40 -16.34 9.36
N HIS A 5 -26.61 -17.29 9.86
CA HIS A 5 -25.96 -17.21 11.19
C HIS A 5 -24.42 -17.11 11.15
N SER A 6 -23.83 -16.78 10.00
CA SER A 6 -22.38 -16.61 9.90
C SER A 6 -21.94 -15.29 10.55
N SER A 7 -21.08 -15.36 11.58
CA SER A 7 -20.38 -14.20 12.19
C SER A 7 -19.95 -13.18 11.13
N LYS A 8 -20.17 -11.88 11.39
CA LYS A 8 -19.80 -10.77 10.49
C LYS A 8 -18.35 -10.89 9.99
N PHE A 9 -17.47 -11.44 10.82
CA PHE A 9 -16.07 -11.71 10.49
C PHE A 9 -15.90 -12.76 9.39
N ILE A 10 -16.68 -13.84 9.43
CA ILE A 10 -16.66 -14.90 8.40
C ILE A 10 -17.17 -14.34 7.07
N GLN A 11 -18.24 -13.53 7.10
CA GLN A 11 -18.75 -12.87 5.90
C GLN A 11 -17.70 -11.92 5.29
N PHE A 12 -17.03 -11.13 6.13
CA PHE A 12 -15.94 -10.25 5.70
C PHE A 12 -14.77 -11.03 5.08
N LYS A 13 -14.34 -12.13 5.72
CA LYS A 13 -13.29 -13.02 5.18
C LYS A 13 -13.65 -13.59 3.81
N VAL A 14 -14.91 -13.99 3.60
CA VAL A 14 -15.39 -14.50 2.30
C VAL A 14 -15.37 -13.39 1.25
N LYS A 15 -15.79 -12.16 1.59
CA LYS A 15 -15.69 -11.00 0.70
C LYS A 15 -14.24 -10.70 0.31
N LEU A 16 -13.31 -10.71 1.26
CA LEU A 16 -11.88 -10.54 0.98
C LEU A 16 -11.30 -11.64 0.07
N LYS A 17 -11.73 -12.90 0.25
CA LYS A 17 -11.32 -13.99 -0.64
C LYS A 17 -11.79 -13.75 -2.08
N ARG A 18 -13.05 -13.34 -2.28
CA ARG A 18 -13.59 -13.02 -3.61
C ARG A 18 -12.85 -11.85 -4.24
N LEU A 19 -12.60 -10.79 -3.47
CA LEU A 19 -11.84 -9.64 -3.93
C LEU A 19 -10.41 -10.03 -4.34
N LYS A 20 -9.75 -10.87 -3.55
CA LYS A 20 -8.39 -11.37 -3.86
C LYS A 20 -8.33 -12.05 -5.23
N GLU A 21 -9.27 -12.93 -5.53
CA GLU A 21 -9.27 -13.63 -6.84
C GLU A 21 -9.51 -12.63 -7.99
N ARG A 22 -10.45 -11.68 -7.83
CA ARG A 22 -10.65 -10.61 -8.82
C ARG A 22 -9.39 -9.75 -9.04
N ILE A 23 -8.66 -9.42 -7.98
CA ILE A 23 -7.41 -8.64 -8.08
C ILE A 23 -6.31 -9.45 -8.79
N LYS A 24 -6.23 -10.77 -8.57
CA LYS A 24 -5.28 -11.63 -9.28
C LYS A 24 -5.58 -11.70 -10.76
N ASP A 25 -6.85 -11.90 -11.13
CA ASP A 25 -7.27 -11.95 -12.53
C ASP A 25 -6.95 -10.62 -13.22
N TRP A 26 -7.30 -9.50 -12.57
CA TRP A 26 -6.95 -8.16 -13.04
C TRP A 26 -5.44 -7.99 -13.21
N ARG A 27 -4.63 -8.43 -12.25
CA ARG A 27 -3.17 -8.31 -12.32
C ARG A 27 -2.56 -9.13 -13.46
N THR A 28 -3.10 -10.33 -13.72
CA THR A 28 -2.60 -11.22 -14.78
C THR A 28 -2.98 -10.72 -16.17
N ASN A 29 -4.18 -10.16 -16.31
CA ASN A 29 -4.70 -9.66 -17.59
C ASN A 29 -4.37 -8.19 -17.85
N ARG A 30 -3.74 -7.49 -16.88
CA ARG A 30 -3.32 -6.11 -17.07
C ARG A 30 -2.18 -6.06 -18.11
N PRO A 31 -2.33 -5.32 -19.21
CA PRO A 31 -1.26 -5.10 -20.17
C PRO A 31 -0.02 -4.56 -19.44
N ASP A 32 1.17 -5.05 -19.80
CA ASP A 32 2.42 -4.55 -19.22
C ASP A 32 2.56 -3.05 -19.53
N PRO A 33 2.46 -2.18 -18.50
CA PRO A 33 2.55 -0.74 -18.71
C PRO A 33 3.89 -0.32 -19.29
N SER A 34 4.97 -1.06 -19.00
CA SER A 34 6.31 -0.78 -19.53
C SER A 34 6.38 -1.06 -21.03
N LEU A 35 5.79 -2.17 -21.47
CA LEU A 35 5.73 -2.53 -22.89
C LEU A 35 4.84 -1.53 -23.66
N ALA A 36 3.67 -1.20 -23.11
CA ALA A 36 2.74 -0.24 -23.70
C ALA A 36 3.39 1.15 -23.85
N SER A 37 4.08 1.64 -22.82
CA SER A 37 4.81 2.91 -22.90
C SER A 37 5.92 2.85 -23.95
N SER A 38 6.73 1.78 -23.98
CA SER A 38 7.81 1.62 -24.96
C SER A 38 7.33 1.65 -26.42
N THR A 39 6.18 1.05 -26.71
CA THR A 39 5.58 1.07 -28.05
C THR A 39 5.14 2.49 -28.43
N LEU A 40 4.51 3.22 -27.50
CA LEU A 40 4.09 4.60 -27.73
C LEU A 40 5.28 5.56 -27.90
N HIS A 41 6.37 5.37 -27.13
CA HIS A 41 7.62 6.11 -27.32
C HIS A 41 8.22 5.84 -28.72
N SER A 42 8.14 4.60 -29.21
CA SER A 42 8.59 4.27 -30.57
C SER A 42 7.74 4.97 -31.64
N GLU A 43 6.42 5.03 -31.45
CA GLU A 43 5.50 5.75 -32.35
C GLU A 43 5.78 7.26 -32.36
N ILE A 44 6.16 7.86 -31.23
CA ILE A 44 6.61 9.26 -31.18
C ILE A 44 7.87 9.46 -32.03
N LEU A 45 8.86 8.57 -31.92
CA LEU A 45 10.09 8.68 -32.69
C LEU A 45 9.82 8.62 -34.20
N GLU A 46 8.88 7.78 -34.64
CA GLU A 46 8.46 7.73 -36.04
C GLU A 46 7.78 9.03 -36.49
N ILE A 47 6.90 9.60 -35.67
CA ILE A 47 6.25 10.88 -35.98
C ILE A 47 7.26 12.03 -36.01
N ASP A 48 8.19 12.07 -35.06
CA ASP A 48 9.23 13.10 -34.98
C ASP A 48 10.15 13.03 -36.21
N ALA A 49 10.53 11.83 -36.66
CA ALA A 49 11.29 11.64 -37.89
C ALA A 49 10.55 12.15 -39.14
N LEU A 50 9.22 12.00 -39.20
CA LEU A 50 8.40 12.54 -40.31
C LEU A 50 8.33 14.07 -40.27
N ILE A 51 8.21 14.67 -39.08
CA ILE A 51 8.20 16.12 -38.90
C ILE A 51 9.56 16.71 -39.30
N ASP A 52 10.65 16.13 -38.80
CA ASP A 52 12.02 16.56 -39.11
C ASP A 52 12.35 16.40 -40.60
N GLY A 53 11.77 15.40 -41.26
CA GLY A 53 11.81 15.21 -42.71
C GLY A 53 10.96 16.20 -43.52
N GLY A 54 10.40 17.24 -42.90
CA GLY A 54 9.62 18.29 -43.55
C GLY A 54 8.17 17.91 -43.88
N LYS A 55 7.67 16.75 -43.40
CA LYS A 55 6.29 16.30 -43.63
C LYS A 55 5.34 16.70 -42.50
N GLY A 56 5.75 17.65 -41.64
CA GLY A 56 4.95 18.13 -40.53
C GLY A 56 3.61 18.70 -40.99
N ASN A 57 2.52 18.23 -40.38
CA ASN A 57 1.18 18.78 -40.58
C ASN A 57 0.39 18.74 -39.27
N GLU A 58 -0.76 19.43 -39.26
CA GLU A 58 -1.60 19.56 -38.07
C GLU A 58 -2.10 18.20 -37.56
N ALA A 59 -2.40 17.25 -38.45
CA ALA A 59 -2.84 15.91 -38.08
C ALA A 59 -1.75 15.12 -37.34
N LEU A 60 -0.49 15.22 -37.78
CA LEU A 60 0.66 14.59 -37.13
C LEU A 60 0.94 15.22 -35.76
N LEU A 61 0.85 16.55 -35.65
CA LEU A 61 1.01 17.25 -34.36
C LEU A 61 -0.09 16.83 -33.36
N ASN A 62 -1.34 16.78 -33.80
CA ASN A 62 -2.46 16.34 -32.96
C ASN A 62 -2.30 14.87 -32.53
N ARG A 63 -1.84 13.99 -33.43
CA ARG A 63 -1.54 12.60 -33.10
C ARG A 63 -0.42 12.50 -32.07
N ARG A 64 0.67 13.25 -32.24
CA ARG A 64 1.79 13.31 -31.31
C ARG A 64 1.34 13.72 -29.90
N LEU A 65 0.55 14.79 -29.80
CA LEU A 65 -0.01 15.27 -28.53
C LEU A 65 -0.90 14.22 -27.86
N ALA A 66 -1.74 13.52 -28.64
CA ALA A 66 -2.59 12.45 -28.13
C ALA A 66 -1.78 11.27 -27.59
N ILE A 67 -0.67 10.91 -28.24
CA ILE A 67 0.23 9.84 -27.77
C ILE A 67 0.97 10.27 -26.50
N LEU A 68 1.50 11.49 -26.44
CA LEU A 68 2.14 12.01 -25.23
C LEU A 68 1.20 11.98 -24.02
N LYS A 69 -0.06 12.36 -24.21
CA LYS A 69 -1.08 12.25 -23.16
C LYS A 69 -1.29 10.81 -22.71
N LYS A 70 -1.36 9.85 -23.64
CA LYS A 70 -1.49 8.42 -23.30
C LYS A 70 -0.28 7.89 -22.53
N ILE A 71 0.93 8.32 -22.89
CA ILE A 71 2.15 7.97 -22.15
C ILE A 71 2.04 8.48 -20.70
N GLU A 72 1.67 9.75 -20.53
CA GLU A 72 1.51 10.33 -19.20
C GLU A 72 0.42 9.63 -18.38
N ASP A 73 -0.72 9.29 -18.99
CA ASP A 73 -1.81 8.53 -18.34
C ASP A 73 -1.37 7.12 -17.90
N ILE A 74 -0.38 6.51 -18.57
CA ILE A 74 0.18 5.20 -18.21
C ILE A 74 1.27 5.33 -17.15
N GLU A 75 2.19 6.29 -17.30
CA GLU A 75 3.39 6.39 -16.49
C GLU A 75 3.15 7.06 -15.15
N LYS A 76 2.34 8.13 -15.09
CA LYS A 76 2.02 8.84 -13.86
C LYS A 76 1.56 7.94 -12.70
N PRO A 77 0.55 7.06 -12.87
CA PRO A 77 0.12 6.17 -11.78
C PRO A 77 1.19 5.16 -11.35
N LEU A 78 2.14 4.80 -12.23
CA LEU A 78 3.27 3.95 -11.87
C LEU A 78 4.29 4.72 -11.02
N ARG A 79 4.57 5.98 -11.38
CA ARG A 79 5.45 6.87 -10.61
C ARG A 79 4.87 7.12 -9.22
N ASP A 80 3.57 7.40 -9.13
CA ASP A 80 2.85 7.60 -7.86
C ASP A 80 2.88 6.34 -6.97
N ASP A 81 2.61 5.15 -7.53
CA ASP A 81 2.67 3.88 -6.79
C ASP A 81 4.09 3.58 -6.26
N LEU A 82 5.13 3.87 -7.05
CA LEU A 82 6.53 3.73 -6.61
C LEU A 82 6.88 4.70 -5.48
N ALA A 83 6.45 5.96 -5.57
CA ALA A 83 6.66 6.96 -4.53
C ALA A 83 5.96 6.55 -3.22
N GLN A 84 4.70 6.12 -3.30
CA GLN A 84 3.95 5.61 -2.14
C GLN A 84 4.64 4.40 -1.50
N LYS A 85 5.06 3.40 -2.30
CA LYS A 85 5.79 2.22 -1.80
C LYS A 85 7.12 2.60 -1.16
N ALA A 86 7.80 3.61 -1.68
CA ALA A 86 9.05 4.09 -1.11
C ALA A 86 8.82 4.83 0.22
N LYS A 87 7.61 5.33 0.53
CA LYS A 87 7.31 6.23 1.66
C LYS A 87 8.23 7.46 1.70
N ILE A 88 8.55 8.04 0.54
CA ILE A 88 9.43 9.21 0.41
C ILE A 88 8.58 10.35 -0.13
N ARG A 89 8.69 11.53 0.50
CA ARG A 89 8.00 12.74 0.04
C ARG A 89 8.43 13.05 -1.39
N TRP A 90 7.46 13.12 -2.31
CA TRP A 90 7.66 13.41 -3.73
C TRP A 90 8.50 14.68 -3.96
N GLY A 91 8.30 15.70 -3.10
CA GLY A 91 8.96 17.00 -3.20
C GLY A 91 10.48 17.07 -2.99
N LYS A 92 11.19 15.96 -2.70
CA LYS A 92 12.67 15.99 -2.56
C LYS A 92 13.43 15.51 -3.80
N PHE A 93 12.82 14.75 -4.72
CA PHE A 93 13.58 14.06 -5.78
C PHE A 93 13.03 14.16 -7.21
N GLY A 94 11.92 14.88 -7.44
CA GLY A 94 11.40 15.11 -8.79
C GLY A 94 10.88 13.84 -9.48
N ASP A 95 10.27 14.03 -10.65
CA ASP A 95 9.43 13.03 -11.32
C ASP A 95 10.20 11.90 -12.04
N GLU A 96 11.54 11.96 -12.12
CA GLU A 96 12.27 11.15 -13.10
C GLU A 96 13.09 9.97 -12.54
N ASN A 97 13.28 9.85 -11.23
CA ASN A 97 14.20 8.82 -10.69
C ASN A 97 13.51 7.54 -10.18
N SER A 98 12.85 6.82 -11.09
CA SER A 98 12.29 5.49 -10.80
C SER A 98 13.35 4.51 -10.25
N LYS A 99 14.60 4.57 -10.75
CA LYS A 99 15.74 3.77 -10.25
C LYS A 99 16.00 3.97 -8.77
N PHE A 100 15.94 5.21 -8.28
CA PHE A 100 16.11 5.52 -6.87
C PHE A 100 15.02 4.89 -6.00
N PHE A 101 13.75 5.04 -6.39
CA PHE A 101 12.63 4.44 -5.65
C PHE A 101 12.73 2.92 -5.62
N HIS A 102 13.07 2.28 -6.75
CA HIS A 102 13.36 0.84 -6.80
C HIS A 102 14.51 0.47 -5.86
N GLY A 103 15.58 1.25 -5.82
CA GLY A 103 16.71 1.06 -4.91
C GLY A 103 16.30 1.11 -3.43
N VAL A 104 15.49 2.09 -3.04
CA VAL A 104 14.98 2.23 -1.67
C VAL A 104 14.02 1.09 -1.30
N ILE A 105 13.09 0.73 -2.18
CA ILE A 105 12.17 -0.40 -1.98
C ILE A 105 12.96 -1.70 -1.81
N ASN A 106 13.95 -1.95 -2.67
CA ASN A 106 14.78 -3.15 -2.58
C ASN A 106 15.62 -3.17 -1.31
N SER A 107 16.16 -2.03 -0.88
CA SER A 107 16.86 -1.92 0.41
C SER A 107 15.94 -2.24 1.59
N LYS A 108 14.72 -1.69 1.62
CA LYS A 108 13.72 -2.00 2.64
C LYS A 108 13.33 -3.48 2.62
N ARG A 109 13.08 -4.05 1.44
CA ARG A 109 12.77 -5.48 1.28
C ARG A 109 13.88 -6.36 1.84
N ARG A 110 15.15 -6.06 1.54
CA ARG A 110 16.30 -6.81 2.10
C ARG A 110 16.39 -6.68 3.62
N LYS A 111 16.18 -5.48 4.16
CA LYS A 111 16.22 -5.23 5.62
C LYS A 111 15.08 -5.91 6.37
N LEU A 112 13.90 -6.00 5.76
CA LEU A 112 12.70 -6.60 6.36
C LEU A 112 12.56 -8.11 6.04
N ALA A 113 13.42 -8.65 5.19
CA ALA A 113 13.41 -10.06 4.87
C ALA A 113 13.84 -10.87 6.10
N ILE A 114 12.98 -11.80 6.50
CA ILE A 114 13.29 -12.77 7.54
C ILE A 114 13.94 -13.96 6.85
N ASN A 115 15.26 -14.01 6.88
CA ASN A 115 16.05 -15.07 6.23
C ASN A 115 16.20 -16.32 7.10
N GLY A 116 15.96 -16.20 8.40
CA GLY A 116 16.04 -17.30 9.34
C GLY A 116 15.44 -16.92 10.68
N LEU A 117 15.09 -17.95 11.46
CA LEU A 117 14.55 -17.82 12.80
C LEU A 117 15.24 -18.84 13.71
N LYS A 118 15.56 -18.43 14.94
CA LYS A 118 16.03 -19.35 15.97
C LYS A 118 14.82 -19.95 16.68
N VAL A 119 14.61 -21.27 16.55
CA VAL A 119 13.53 -22.03 17.18
C VAL A 119 14.17 -23.10 18.06
N ASP A 120 13.87 -23.07 19.37
CA ASP A 120 14.38 -24.04 20.36
C ASP A 120 15.91 -24.24 20.32
N GLY A 121 16.65 -23.15 20.07
CA GLY A 121 18.11 -23.18 19.99
C GLY A 121 18.67 -23.48 18.60
N ALA A 122 17.88 -24.06 17.69
CA ALA A 122 18.28 -24.36 16.32
C ALA A 122 17.98 -23.19 15.37
N TRP A 123 18.88 -22.99 14.39
CA TRP A 123 18.66 -22.00 13.33
C TRP A 123 17.88 -22.63 12.19
N VAL A 124 16.76 -22.01 11.82
CA VAL A 124 15.83 -22.49 10.78
C VAL A 124 15.80 -21.47 9.65
N GLU A 125 16.12 -21.92 8.43
CA GLU A 125 16.13 -21.08 7.22
C GLU A 125 15.06 -21.50 6.20
N ASP A 126 14.47 -22.69 6.31
CA ASP A 126 13.40 -23.13 5.41
C ASP A 126 12.16 -22.22 5.57
N PRO A 127 11.72 -21.52 4.52
CA PRO A 127 10.55 -20.65 4.57
C PRO A 127 9.27 -21.35 5.07
N LYS A 128 9.12 -22.66 4.83
CA LYS A 128 7.96 -23.43 5.32
C LYS A 128 7.99 -23.58 6.83
N GLU A 129 9.14 -23.94 7.38
CA GLU A 129 9.34 -24.11 8.82
C GLU A 129 9.32 -22.77 9.56
N ILE A 130 9.91 -21.70 9.00
CA ILE A 130 9.79 -20.34 9.53
C ILE A 130 8.31 -19.95 9.65
N LYS A 131 7.53 -20.15 8.59
CA LYS A 131 6.09 -19.83 8.59
C LYS A 131 5.34 -20.63 9.66
N LYS A 132 5.63 -21.92 9.79
CA LYS A 132 5.04 -22.79 10.81
C LYS A 132 5.39 -22.33 12.22
N ALA A 133 6.66 -21.98 12.47
CA ALA A 133 7.12 -21.47 13.76
C ALA A 133 6.43 -20.15 14.14
N PHE A 134 6.29 -19.22 13.19
CA PHE A 134 5.54 -17.97 13.40
C PHE A 134 4.08 -18.23 13.77
N VAL A 135 3.41 -19.12 13.03
CA VAL A 135 2.01 -19.47 13.31
C VAL A 135 1.88 -20.13 14.68
N SER A 136 2.75 -21.08 15.02
CA SER A 136 2.73 -21.75 16.33
C SER A 136 2.94 -20.75 17.45
N TYR A 137 3.99 -19.92 17.36
CA TYR A 137 4.32 -18.93 18.38
C TYR A 137 3.15 -17.99 18.68
N PHE A 138 2.52 -17.42 17.64
CA PHE A 138 1.39 -16.51 17.85
C PHE A 138 0.10 -17.25 18.21
N ALA A 139 -0.12 -18.45 17.70
CA ALA A 139 -1.22 -19.29 18.16
C ALA A 139 -1.09 -19.56 19.65
N ASP A 140 0.10 -19.91 20.14
CA ASP A 140 0.36 -20.15 21.57
C ASP A 140 0.25 -18.87 22.40
N LYS A 141 0.81 -17.76 21.91
CA LYS A 141 0.75 -16.45 22.58
C LYS A 141 -0.69 -15.92 22.71
N PHE A 142 -1.53 -16.18 21.72
CA PHE A 142 -2.93 -15.74 21.69
C PHE A 142 -3.92 -16.88 21.97
N LYS A 143 -3.45 -18.06 22.38
CA LYS A 143 -4.33 -19.05 23.00
C LYS A 143 -4.89 -18.36 24.24
N SER A 144 -6.21 -18.43 24.40
CA SER A 144 -6.88 -17.98 25.61
C SER A 144 -6.37 -18.81 26.78
N GLY A 145 -5.29 -18.36 27.42
CA GLY A 145 -4.86 -18.85 28.71
C GLY A 145 -5.94 -18.50 29.72
N ASN A 146 -6.38 -19.51 30.47
CA ASN A 146 -7.38 -19.42 31.52
C ASN A 146 -7.22 -18.13 32.33
N GLU A 147 -8.35 -17.40 32.42
CA GLU A 147 -8.58 -16.19 33.21
C GLU A 147 -7.56 -15.07 32.95
N LEU A 148 -8.06 -13.91 32.53
CA LEU A 148 -7.35 -12.65 32.79
C LEU A 148 -7.05 -12.64 34.29
N LYS A 149 -5.83 -13.03 34.69
CA LYS A 149 -5.32 -12.66 35.99
C LYS A 149 -5.18 -11.16 35.90
N VAL A 150 -6.26 -10.47 36.24
CA VAL A 150 -6.22 -9.08 36.66
C VAL A 150 -5.26 -9.10 37.82
N ILE A 151 -3.99 -8.83 37.53
CA ILE A 151 -3.00 -8.59 38.55
C ILE A 151 -3.46 -7.26 39.14
N ASN A 152 -4.35 -7.34 40.12
CA ASN A 152 -4.74 -6.21 40.95
C ASN A 152 -3.56 -5.92 41.90
N LYS A 153 -2.40 -5.62 41.29
CA LYS A 153 -1.39 -4.81 41.94
C LYS A 153 -2.01 -3.43 41.94
N SER A 154 -2.48 -3.00 43.10
CA SER A 154 -2.80 -1.62 43.43
C SER A 154 -1.93 -0.65 42.60
N VAL A 155 -2.53 -0.07 41.57
CA VAL A 155 -2.00 1.10 40.89
C VAL A 155 -3.22 1.97 40.69
N ARG A 156 -3.28 3.11 41.37
CA ARG A 156 -4.21 4.18 41.01
C ARG A 156 -4.00 4.44 39.52
N PHE A 157 -4.90 3.94 38.67
CA PHE A 157 -4.90 4.35 37.28
C PHE A 157 -5.06 5.86 37.28
N ARG A 158 -4.27 6.55 36.44
CA ARG A 158 -4.55 7.96 36.17
C ARG A 158 -5.96 8.00 35.59
N SER A 159 -6.90 8.49 36.39
CA SER A 159 -8.26 8.77 35.94
C SER A 159 -8.20 10.00 35.06
N LEU A 160 -8.86 9.94 33.91
CA LEU A 160 -9.12 11.14 33.10
C LEU A 160 -9.76 12.21 33.97
N SER A 161 -9.34 13.46 33.77
CA SER A 161 -10.04 14.59 34.37
C SER A 161 -11.50 14.60 33.90
N ASP A 162 -12.39 15.24 34.64
CA ASP A 162 -13.79 15.35 34.22
C ASP A 162 -13.92 16.07 32.88
N HIS A 163 -13.01 17.00 32.60
CA HIS A 163 -12.87 17.66 31.31
C HIS A 163 -12.52 16.69 30.19
N ASP A 164 -11.48 15.87 30.36
CA ASP A 164 -11.05 14.93 29.30
C ASP A 164 -12.12 13.87 29.03
N ARG A 165 -12.80 13.41 30.08
CA ARG A 165 -13.92 12.46 29.97
C ARG A 165 -15.07 13.06 29.15
N ALA A 166 -15.48 14.29 29.48
CA ALA A 166 -16.51 14.99 28.73
C ALA A 166 -16.10 15.25 27.28
N SER A 167 -14.81 15.52 27.02
CA SER A 167 -14.30 15.75 25.66
C SER A 167 -14.35 14.49 24.78
N ILE A 168 -14.03 13.31 25.33
CA ILE A 168 -14.00 12.03 24.59
C ILE A 168 -15.41 11.49 24.33
N GLU A 169 -16.37 11.81 25.20
CA GLU A 169 -17.77 11.44 25.04
C GLU A 169 -18.54 12.38 24.11
N LEU A 170 -17.96 13.52 23.72
CA LEU A 170 -18.57 14.47 22.81
C LEU A 170 -18.61 13.90 21.38
N LEU A 171 -19.67 14.22 20.64
CA LEU A 171 -19.69 13.93 19.21
C LEU A 171 -18.66 14.80 18.49
N PRO A 172 -17.88 14.22 17.55
CA PRO A 172 -16.88 14.99 16.82
C PRO A 172 -17.57 16.08 15.98
N SER A 173 -17.00 17.28 16.02
CA SER A 173 -17.52 18.41 15.27
C SER A 173 -17.20 18.30 13.78
N VAL A 174 -17.94 19.00 12.93
CA VAL A 174 -17.64 19.05 11.48
C VAL A 174 -16.24 19.62 11.23
N ASP A 175 -15.81 20.58 12.04
CA ASP A 175 -14.49 21.19 11.91
C ASP A 175 -13.37 20.26 12.38
N GLU A 176 -13.60 19.46 13.42
CA GLU A 176 -12.69 18.39 13.85
C GLU A 176 -12.57 17.29 12.77
N ILE A 177 -13.69 16.90 12.16
CA ILE A 177 -13.70 15.94 11.05
C ILE A 177 -12.90 16.50 9.86
N LYS A 178 -13.09 17.78 9.51
CA LYS A 178 -12.30 18.43 8.45
C LYS A 178 -10.84 18.54 8.83
N ALA A 179 -10.51 18.95 10.05
CA ALA A 179 -9.13 19.03 10.49
C ALA A 179 -8.44 17.66 10.39
N ALA A 180 -9.10 16.59 10.86
CA ALA A 180 -8.57 15.23 10.78
C ALA A 180 -8.36 14.76 9.34
N ILE A 181 -9.30 15.04 8.43
CA ILE A 181 -9.16 14.67 7.00
C ILE A 181 -7.99 15.44 6.35
N TRP A 182 -7.77 16.69 6.72
CA TRP A 182 -6.72 17.53 6.12
C TRP A 182 -5.34 17.22 6.72
N ASP A 183 -5.29 16.88 8.02
CA ASP A 183 -4.07 16.43 8.72
C ASP A 183 -3.58 15.05 8.25
N CYS A 184 -4.46 14.23 7.65
CA CYS A 184 -4.03 12.96 7.05
C CYS A 184 -2.95 13.17 5.97
N GLY A 185 -2.92 14.34 5.31
CA GLY A 185 -2.02 14.61 4.19
C GLY A 185 -2.28 13.69 2.99
N SER A 186 -1.97 14.15 1.77
CA SER A 186 -2.18 13.34 0.56
C SER A 186 -1.32 12.07 0.48
N GLU A 187 -0.24 11.99 1.27
CA GLU A 187 0.76 10.92 1.22
C GLU A 187 0.95 10.16 2.55
N LYS A 188 0.06 10.34 3.55
CA LYS A 188 0.21 9.68 4.87
C LYS A 188 -1.13 9.21 5.45
N ALA A 189 -1.02 8.35 6.45
CA ALA A 189 -2.03 8.21 7.50
C ALA A 189 -1.54 9.06 8.69
N PRO A 190 -2.44 9.64 9.51
CA PRO A 190 -2.06 10.35 10.72
C PRO A 190 -1.21 9.40 11.57
N GLY A 191 -0.09 9.92 12.08
CA GLY A 191 0.75 9.15 12.99
C GLY A 191 -0.05 8.73 14.22
N PRO A 192 0.39 7.68 14.95
CA PRO A 192 -0.22 7.38 16.24
C PRO A 192 -0.05 8.61 17.15
N ASP A 193 -1.17 9.04 17.74
CA ASP A 193 -1.22 9.99 18.85
C ASP A 193 -0.59 9.37 20.11
#